data_AF-C1D261-F1
#
_entry.id   AF-C1D261-F1
#
_cell.length_a   1.000
_cell.length_b   1.000
_cell.length_c   1.000
_cell.angle_alpha   90.00
_cell.angle_beta   90.00
_cell.angle_gamma   90.00
#
_symmetry.space_group_name_H-M   'P 1'
#
loop_
_entity.id
_entity.type
_entity.pdbx_description
1 polymer ?
#
loop_
_entity_poly.entity_id
_entity_poly.type
_entity_poly.pdbx_seq_one_letter_code
_entity_poly.pdbx_strand_id
1 'polypeptide(L)'
;MNSLYLSATMVLGSLVLSGCEAAERKHYEQRQLTLDRNNAQFYLSQCVQAIERRRAQPGVAQGRLPRKLDGTNCENPLLGDYALDPAQGRIIEKSVIRLDSSRLSSYTIEVHGRDGEVYTYVDRGRAAAEAEQAGTFADSSAGGTVSPPPDVTEGEPNRPEVEENQSQ
;
A
#
# COMPACT_ATOMS: atom_id res chain seq x y z
N MET A 1 42.63 -59.87 -12.14
CA MET A 1 43.15 -58.76 -11.31
C MET A 1 42.52 -57.48 -11.82
N ASN A 2 41.98 -56.70 -10.87
CA ASN A 2 40.89 -55.74 -11.06
C ASN A 2 41.25 -54.50 -11.89
N SER A 3 40.34 -54.13 -12.81
CA SER A 3 40.30 -52.83 -13.46
C SER A 3 38.94 -52.20 -13.12
N LEU A 4 38.89 -51.37 -12.08
CA LEU A 4 37.67 -50.73 -11.57
C LEU A 4 38.05 -49.37 -10.97
N TYR A 5 38.36 -48.38 -11.80
CA TYR A 5 38.43 -46.97 -11.38
C TYR A 5 38.20 -46.05 -12.56
N LEU A 6 36.95 -45.86 -13.02
CA LEU A 6 36.65 -44.72 -13.88
C LEU A 6 35.14 -44.38 -13.96
N SER A 7 34.50 -44.05 -12.84
CA SER A 7 33.18 -43.38 -12.89
C SER A 7 32.71 -42.96 -11.49
N ALA A 8 33.32 -41.92 -10.91
CA ALA A 8 32.85 -41.35 -9.65
C ALA A 8 33.11 -39.83 -9.53
N THR A 9 33.13 -39.09 -10.63
CA THR A 9 33.39 -37.62 -10.63
C THR A 9 32.37 -36.80 -11.45
N MET A 10 31.18 -37.34 -11.72
CA MET A 10 30.12 -36.63 -12.46
C MET A 10 28.82 -36.42 -11.65
N VAL A 11 28.88 -36.37 -10.32
CA VAL A 11 27.67 -36.14 -9.47
C VAL A 11 27.74 -34.84 -8.68
N LEU A 12 28.92 -34.26 -8.43
CA LEU A 12 29.02 -33.03 -7.62
C LEU A 12 28.84 -31.72 -8.38
N GLY A 13 28.95 -31.71 -9.72
CA GLY A 13 28.79 -30.48 -10.52
C GLY A 13 27.34 -30.02 -10.68
N SER A 14 26.38 -30.95 -10.66
CA SER A 14 24.97 -30.66 -10.95
C SER A 14 24.19 -30.07 -9.77
N LEU A 15 24.67 -30.25 -8.54
CA LEU A 15 24.02 -29.76 -7.32
C LEU A 15 24.26 -28.26 -7.07
N VAL A 16 25.40 -27.74 -7.52
CA VAL A 16 25.78 -26.33 -7.33
C VAL A 16 25.00 -25.41 -8.27
N LEU A 17 24.78 -25.83 -9.53
CA LEU A 17 23.98 -25.04 -10.49
C LEU A 17 22.48 -25.01 -10.14
N SER A 18 21.90 -26.12 -9.65
CA SER A 18 20.50 -26.12 -9.19
C SER A 18 20.27 -25.26 -7.96
N GLY A 19 21.29 -25.07 -7.11
CA GLY A 19 21.21 -24.21 -5.93
C GLY A 19 21.18 -22.71 -6.28
N CYS A 20 21.95 -22.28 -7.28
CA CYS A 20 21.93 -20.90 -7.77
C CYS A 20 20.59 -20.54 -8.43
N GLU A 21 20.06 -21.40 -9.29
CA GLU A 21 18.76 -21.15 -9.94
C GLU A 21 17.59 -21.15 -8.94
N ALA A 22 17.66 -21.98 -7.89
CA ALA A 22 16.65 -22.00 -6.83
C ALA A 22 16.72 -20.76 -5.93
N ALA A 23 17.93 -20.30 -5.59
CA ALA A 23 18.14 -19.08 -4.83
C ALA A 23 17.67 -17.84 -5.61
N GLU A 24 18.04 -17.73 -6.89
CA GLU A 24 17.57 -16.64 -7.76
C GLU A 24 16.04 -16.63 -7.89
N ARG A 25 15.41 -17.77 -8.16
CA ARG A 25 13.94 -17.89 -8.21
C ARG A 25 13.28 -17.39 -6.93
N LYS A 26 13.77 -17.82 -5.76
CA LYS A 26 13.26 -17.37 -4.47
C LYS A 26 13.41 -15.86 -4.27
N HIS A 27 14.54 -15.28 -4.69
CA HIS A 27 14.75 -13.84 -4.64
C HIS A 27 13.77 -13.08 -5.56
N TYR A 28 13.52 -13.58 -6.76
CA TYR A 28 12.54 -12.99 -7.67
C TYR A 28 11.12 -13.07 -7.11
N GLU A 29 10.71 -14.21 -6.56
CA GLU A 29 9.41 -14.40 -5.93
C GLU A 29 9.21 -13.44 -4.75
N GLN A 30 10.21 -13.32 -3.85
CA GLN A 30 10.14 -12.40 -2.72
C GLN A 30 10.08 -10.92 -3.15
N ARG A 31 10.84 -10.58 -4.20
CA ARG A 31 10.82 -9.22 -4.76
C ARG A 31 9.46 -8.92 -5.36
N GLN A 32 8.88 -9.85 -6.12
CA GLN A 32 7.58 -9.68 -6.73
C GLN A 32 6.49 -9.51 -5.67
N LEU A 33 6.50 -10.35 -4.62
CA LEU A 33 5.56 -10.23 -3.50
C LEU A 33 5.67 -8.88 -2.79
N THR A 34 6.89 -8.39 -2.57
CA THR A 34 7.12 -7.05 -2.01
C THR A 34 6.57 -5.95 -2.92
N LEU A 35 6.77 -6.06 -4.23
CA LEU A 35 6.25 -5.10 -5.20
C LEU A 35 4.71 -5.10 -5.20
N ASP A 36 4.07 -6.27 -5.20
CA ASP A 36 2.62 -6.40 -5.21
C ASP A 36 1.98 -5.83 -3.93
N ARG A 37 2.60 -6.07 -2.77
CA ARG A 37 2.22 -5.42 -1.51
C ARG A 37 2.33 -3.89 -1.59
N ASN A 38 3.47 -3.38 -2.05
CA ASN A 38 3.70 -1.93 -2.15
C ASN A 38 2.71 -1.28 -3.12
N ASN A 39 2.40 -1.94 -4.23
CA ASN A 39 1.42 -1.51 -5.21
C ASN A 39 0.01 -1.42 -4.60
N ALA A 40 -0.41 -2.43 -3.82
CA ALA A 40 -1.70 -2.42 -3.15
C ALA A 40 -1.81 -1.29 -2.11
N GLN A 41 -0.78 -1.09 -1.29
CA GLN A 41 -0.72 0.00 -0.31
C GLN A 41 -0.70 1.38 -0.97
N PHE A 42 0.09 1.54 -2.03
CA PHE A 42 0.14 2.78 -2.81
C PHE A 42 -1.23 3.10 -3.40
N TYR A 43 -1.86 2.14 -4.07
CA TYR A 43 -3.21 2.28 -4.61
C TYR A 43 -4.22 2.67 -3.51
N LEU A 44 -4.19 1.99 -2.36
CA LEU A 44 -5.07 2.30 -1.23
C LEU A 44 -4.89 3.76 -0.78
N SER A 45 -3.64 4.21 -0.64
CA SER A 45 -3.34 5.59 -0.23
C SER A 45 -3.84 6.63 -1.25
N GLN A 46 -3.74 6.36 -2.54
CA GLN A 46 -4.26 7.23 -3.60
C GLN A 46 -5.79 7.26 -3.58
N CYS A 47 -6.43 6.12 -3.35
CA CYS A 47 -7.87 6.05 -3.24
C CYS A 47 -8.41 6.86 -2.04
N VAL A 48 -7.77 6.76 -0.87
CA VAL A 48 -8.09 7.61 0.28
C VAL A 48 -8.00 9.09 -0.09
N GLN A 49 -6.90 9.50 -0.71
CA GLN A 49 -6.70 10.90 -1.12
C GLN A 49 -7.76 11.38 -2.12
N ALA A 50 -8.14 10.54 -3.09
CA ALA A 50 -9.18 10.85 -4.07
C ALA A 50 -10.52 11.10 -3.40
N ILE A 51 -10.91 10.22 -2.46
CA ILE A 51 -12.15 10.35 -1.69
C ILE A 51 -12.11 11.62 -0.84
N GLU A 52 -11.03 11.88 -0.11
CA GLU A 52 -10.92 13.07 0.74
C GLU A 52 -10.94 14.37 -0.07
N ARG A 53 -10.28 14.42 -1.23
CA ARG A 53 -10.38 15.57 -2.15
C ARG A 53 -11.80 15.77 -2.66
N ARG A 54 -12.51 14.68 -2.97
CA ARG A 54 -13.92 14.74 -3.36
C ARG A 54 -14.80 15.29 -2.25
N ARG A 55 -14.53 14.95 -0.98
CA ARG A 55 -15.26 15.48 0.18
C ARG A 55 -14.98 16.96 0.43
N ALA A 56 -13.75 17.40 0.18
CA ALA A 56 -13.33 18.79 0.37
C ALA A 56 -13.83 19.74 -0.74
N GLN A 57 -14.45 19.22 -1.82
CA GLN A 57 -14.88 20.08 -2.92
C GLN A 57 -15.98 21.07 -2.52
N PRO A 58 -15.87 22.34 -2.96
CA PRO A 58 -16.93 23.34 -2.79
C PRO A 58 -18.25 22.85 -3.38
N GLY A 59 -19.34 23.01 -2.65
CA GLY A 59 -20.70 22.61 -3.10
C GLY A 59 -21.08 21.17 -2.79
N VAL A 60 -20.17 20.32 -2.29
CA VAL A 60 -20.53 19.02 -1.74
C VAL A 60 -21.13 19.22 -0.34
N ALA A 61 -22.43 18.99 -0.20
CA ALA A 61 -23.15 19.21 1.06
C ALA A 61 -22.49 18.42 2.21
N GLN A 62 -21.84 19.13 3.14
CA GLN A 62 -21.26 18.59 4.37
C GLN A 62 -20.21 17.48 4.16
N GLY A 63 -19.47 17.49 3.04
CA GLY A 63 -18.46 16.46 2.76
C GLY A 63 -19.04 15.04 2.62
N ARG A 64 -20.31 14.94 2.22
CA ARG A 64 -21.00 13.67 1.95
C ARG A 64 -20.59 13.10 0.61
N LEU A 65 -20.36 11.79 0.56
CA LEU A 65 -20.08 11.09 -0.69
C LEU A 65 -21.38 10.68 -1.41
N PRO A 66 -21.38 10.62 -2.76
CA PRO A 66 -22.53 10.11 -3.50
C PRO A 66 -22.82 8.65 -3.12
N ARG A 67 -24.06 8.33 -2.74
CA ARG A 67 -24.44 6.94 -2.38
C ARG A 67 -24.15 5.90 -3.46
N LYS A 68 -24.19 6.30 -4.74
CA LYS A 68 -23.86 5.43 -5.87
C LYS A 68 -22.39 4.99 -5.90
N LEU A 69 -21.52 5.59 -5.08
CA LEU A 69 -20.12 5.19 -4.93
C LEU A 69 -19.99 3.92 -4.08
N ASP A 70 -21.00 3.58 -3.27
CA ASP A 70 -21.01 2.36 -2.47
C ASP A 70 -20.96 1.11 -3.37
N GLY A 71 -20.05 0.19 -3.06
CA GLY A 71 -19.79 -1.01 -3.84
C GLY A 71 -18.95 -0.79 -5.11
N THR A 72 -18.49 0.43 -5.37
CA THR A 72 -17.69 0.75 -6.57
C THR A 72 -16.19 0.80 -6.29
N ASN A 73 -15.38 0.94 -7.33
CA ASN A 73 -13.92 1.02 -7.25
C ASN A 73 -13.42 2.49 -7.27
N CYS A 74 -12.13 2.68 -7.01
CA CYS A 74 -11.54 4.02 -6.90
C CYS A 74 -11.28 4.70 -8.26
N GLU A 75 -11.46 3.98 -9.37
CA GLU A 75 -11.47 4.52 -10.73
C GLU A 75 -12.86 5.01 -11.15
N ASN A 76 -13.87 4.86 -10.29
CA ASN A 76 -15.24 5.16 -10.67
C ASN A 76 -15.42 6.66 -10.97
N PRO A 77 -16.05 7.02 -12.10
CA PRO A 77 -16.27 8.42 -12.50
C PRO A 77 -17.06 9.25 -11.49
N LEU A 78 -17.76 8.63 -10.53
CA LEU A 78 -18.45 9.34 -9.45
C LEU A 78 -17.51 10.14 -8.52
N LEU A 79 -16.22 9.79 -8.51
CA LEU A 79 -15.16 10.57 -7.85
C LEU A 79 -14.76 11.84 -8.62
N GLY A 80 -15.27 12.02 -9.84
CA GLY A 80 -14.99 13.18 -10.70
C GLY A 80 -13.53 13.23 -11.12
N ASP A 81 -12.94 14.42 -11.12
CA ASP A 81 -11.54 14.66 -11.52
C ASP A 81 -10.51 13.99 -10.61
N TYR A 82 -10.95 13.41 -9.49
CA TYR A 82 -10.08 12.67 -8.57
C TYR A 82 -10.17 11.15 -8.74
N ALA A 83 -11.01 10.65 -9.64
CA ALA A 83 -11.02 9.23 -9.96
C ALA A 83 -9.61 8.79 -10.35
N LEU A 84 -9.17 7.63 -9.83
CA LEU A 84 -7.87 7.09 -10.18
C LEU A 84 -7.84 6.68 -11.66
N ASP A 85 -6.66 6.75 -12.25
CA ASP A 85 -6.44 6.27 -13.62
C ASP A 85 -6.75 4.76 -13.68
N PRO A 86 -7.54 4.27 -14.66
CA PRO A 86 -7.78 2.85 -14.86
C PRO A 86 -6.52 1.97 -14.94
N ALA A 87 -5.38 2.52 -15.37
CA ALA A 87 -4.10 1.86 -15.36
C ALA A 87 -3.58 1.57 -13.95
N GLN A 88 -3.90 2.42 -12.96
CA GLN A 88 -3.58 2.14 -11.55
C GLN A 88 -4.41 0.95 -11.04
N GLY A 89 -5.67 0.80 -11.46
CA GLY A 89 -6.45 -0.40 -11.13
C GLY A 89 -5.84 -1.71 -11.62
N ARG A 90 -4.97 -1.65 -12.65
CA ARG A 90 -4.27 -2.82 -13.19
C ARG A 90 -3.05 -3.24 -12.38
N ILE A 91 -2.70 -2.59 -11.28
CA ILE A 91 -1.59 -3.04 -10.42
C ILE A 91 -2.07 -3.84 -9.20
N ILE A 92 -3.38 -3.89 -8.98
CA ILE A 92 -4.05 -4.66 -7.93
C ILE A 92 -4.96 -5.72 -8.56
N GLU A 93 -5.65 -6.52 -7.73
CA GLU A 93 -6.68 -7.46 -8.19
C GLU A 93 -8.05 -6.77 -8.24
N LYS A 94 -8.44 -6.08 -7.18
CA LYS A 94 -9.75 -5.44 -7.04
C LYS A 94 -9.74 -4.39 -5.94
N SER A 95 -10.57 -3.35 -6.07
CA SER A 95 -10.89 -2.44 -4.97
C SER A 95 -12.40 -2.25 -4.81
N VAL A 96 -12.84 -1.99 -3.58
CA VAL A 96 -14.23 -1.71 -3.23
C VAL A 96 -14.29 -0.60 -2.20
N ILE A 97 -15.09 0.42 -2.49
CA ILE A 97 -15.48 1.48 -1.56
C ILE A 97 -16.80 1.05 -0.93
N ARG A 98 -16.89 1.10 0.40
CA ARG A 98 -18.13 0.90 1.16
C ARG A 98 -18.47 2.15 1.93
N LEU A 99 -19.69 2.65 1.79
CA LEU A 99 -20.16 3.82 2.53
C LEU A 99 -20.98 3.38 3.75
N ASP A 100 -20.72 3.98 4.91
CA ASP A 100 -21.52 3.70 6.11
C ASP A 100 -22.95 4.25 5.91
N SER A 101 -23.95 3.38 6.05
CA SER A 101 -25.36 3.74 5.87
C SER A 101 -25.86 4.69 6.97
N SER A 102 -25.32 4.57 8.19
CA SER A 102 -25.64 5.39 9.35
C SER A 102 -24.89 6.72 9.37
N ARG A 103 -23.68 6.77 8.79
CA ARG A 103 -22.80 7.95 8.75
C ARG A 103 -22.30 8.19 7.34
N LEU A 104 -23.06 9.00 6.59
CA LEU A 104 -22.81 9.34 5.18
C LEU A 104 -21.43 9.96 4.85
N SER A 105 -20.71 10.38 5.88
CA SER A 105 -19.35 10.91 5.81
C SER A 105 -18.28 9.84 6.01
N SER A 106 -18.62 8.69 6.60
CA SER A 106 -17.69 7.59 6.87
C SER A 106 -17.70 6.57 5.73
N TYR A 107 -16.53 6.00 5.46
CA TYR A 107 -16.35 4.98 4.42
C TYR A 107 -15.24 4.00 4.79
N THR A 108 -15.27 2.84 4.14
CA THR A 108 -14.22 1.84 4.17
C THR A 108 -13.74 1.61 2.75
N ILE A 109 -12.44 1.45 2.54
CA ILE A 109 -11.86 0.97 1.29
C ILE A 109 -11.27 -0.40 1.54
N GLU A 110 -11.60 -1.37 0.71
CA GLU A 110 -10.95 -2.68 0.66
C GLU A 110 -10.20 -2.79 -0.68
N VAL A 111 -8.92 -3.15 -0.63
CA VAL A 111 -8.06 -3.40 -1.79
C VAL A 111 -7.53 -4.83 -1.70
N HIS A 112 -7.87 -5.65 -2.69
CA HIS A 112 -7.32 -6.97 -2.88
C HIS A 112 -6.02 -6.85 -3.70
N GLY A 113 -4.90 -7.15 -3.07
CA GLY A 113 -3.58 -7.14 -3.69
C GLY A 113 -3.31 -8.42 -4.48
N ARG A 114 -2.39 -8.35 -5.45
CA ARG A 114 -1.96 -9.52 -6.24
C ARG A 114 -1.11 -10.50 -5.45
N ASP A 115 -0.65 -10.09 -4.28
CA ASP A 115 -0.03 -10.93 -3.27
C ASP A 115 -1.05 -11.82 -2.52
N GLY A 116 -2.35 -11.67 -2.81
CA GLY A 116 -3.44 -12.45 -2.20
C GLY A 116 -3.96 -11.86 -0.88
N GLU A 117 -3.39 -10.75 -0.42
CA GLU A 117 -3.75 -10.08 0.83
C GLU A 117 -4.84 -9.01 0.60
N VAL A 118 -5.57 -8.69 1.67
CA VAL A 118 -6.58 -7.62 1.66
C VAL A 118 -6.11 -6.45 2.53
N TYR A 119 -6.06 -5.28 1.92
CA TYR A 119 -5.65 -4.03 2.55
C TYR A 119 -6.88 -3.16 2.77
N THR A 120 -7.14 -2.80 4.03
CA THR A 120 -8.37 -2.09 4.41
C THR A 120 -8.06 -0.75 5.06
N TYR A 121 -8.76 0.29 4.62
CA TYR A 121 -8.81 1.59 5.29
C TYR A 121 -10.21 1.85 5.81
N VAL A 122 -10.34 2.34 7.04
CA VAL A 122 -11.63 2.71 7.65
C VAL A 122 -11.56 4.18 8.08
N ASP A 123 -12.40 5.03 7.49
CA ASP A 123 -12.57 6.41 7.95
C ASP A 123 -13.32 6.40 9.28
N ARG A 124 -12.62 6.73 10.37
CA ARG A 124 -13.22 6.90 11.69
C ARG A 124 -14.18 8.10 11.73
N GLY A 125 -14.16 8.95 10.70
CA GLY A 125 -14.99 10.14 10.56
C GLY A 125 -14.46 11.30 11.38
N ARG A 126 -14.76 12.53 10.94
CA ARG A 126 -14.37 13.76 11.64
C ARG A 126 -14.84 13.80 13.09
N ALA A 127 -15.98 13.17 13.40
CA ALA A 127 -16.52 13.07 14.76
C ALA A 127 -15.67 12.21 15.70
N ALA A 128 -15.00 11.16 15.21
CA ALA A 128 -14.06 10.39 16.03
C ALA A 128 -12.77 11.18 16.27
N ALA A 129 -12.28 11.93 15.28
CA ALA A 129 -11.14 12.82 15.45
C ALA A 129 -11.47 13.99 16.42
N GLU A 130 -12.67 14.56 16.34
CA GLU A 130 -13.15 15.58 17.30
C GLU A 130 -13.35 14.99 18.70
N ALA A 131 -13.81 13.73 18.83
CA ALA A 131 -13.97 13.05 20.12
C ALA A 131 -12.65 12.56 20.73
N GLU A 132 -11.65 12.22 19.93
CA GLU A 132 -10.25 11.99 20.37
C GLU A 132 -9.64 13.30 20.86
N GLN A 133 -9.85 14.43 20.16
CA GLN A 133 -9.46 15.76 20.63
C GLN A 133 -10.21 16.19 21.89
N ALA A 134 -11.47 15.80 22.04
CA ALA A 134 -12.27 16.00 23.26
C ALA A 134 -11.97 14.97 24.37
N GLY A 135 -11.00 14.06 24.17
CA GLY A 135 -10.54 13.10 25.17
C GLY A 135 -11.57 12.06 25.61
N THR A 136 -12.56 11.72 24.77
CA THR A 136 -13.78 11.03 25.21
C THR A 136 -13.86 9.54 24.84
N PHE A 137 -12.79 8.89 24.35
CA PHE A 137 -12.80 7.44 24.14
C PHE A 137 -12.08 6.67 25.25
N ALA A 138 -12.79 5.69 25.81
CA ALA A 138 -12.21 4.57 26.54
C ALA A 138 -11.58 3.59 25.52
N ASP A 139 -10.36 3.15 25.81
CA ASP A 139 -9.56 2.22 25.00
C ASP A 139 -10.40 1.12 24.36
N SER A 140 -10.56 1.19 23.04
CA SER A 140 -11.04 0.07 22.23
C SER A 140 -9.89 -0.35 21.31
N SER A 141 -9.13 -1.32 21.81
CA SER A 141 -8.12 -2.08 21.09
C SER A 141 -8.74 -2.79 19.88
N ALA A 142 -8.76 -2.14 18.72
CA ALA A 142 -8.92 -2.74 17.39
C ALA A 142 -8.66 -1.70 16.29
N GLY A 143 -7.42 -1.67 15.79
CA GLY A 143 -7.06 -0.87 14.61
C GLY A 143 -5.63 -0.38 14.71
N GLY A 144 -4.71 -1.14 14.11
CA GLY A 144 -3.29 -0.85 14.12
C GLY A 144 -3.00 0.59 13.73
N THR A 145 -2.36 1.29 14.66
CA THR A 145 -1.71 2.58 14.43
C THR A 145 -0.67 2.37 13.35
N VAL A 146 -0.78 3.09 12.24
CA VAL A 146 0.38 3.31 11.37
C VAL A 146 1.38 4.05 12.25
N SER A 147 2.51 3.42 12.57
CA SER A 147 3.62 4.13 13.22
C SER A 147 3.92 5.37 12.39
N PRO A 148 3.92 6.57 12.99
CA PRO A 148 4.42 7.74 12.29
C PRO A 148 5.86 7.44 11.85
N PRO A 149 6.30 7.94 10.67
CA PRO A 149 7.72 7.86 10.31
C PRO A 149 8.54 8.47 11.46
N PRO A 150 9.70 7.90 11.81
CA PRO A 150 10.49 8.40 12.92
C PRO A 150 10.77 9.89 12.73
N ASP A 151 10.44 10.65 13.77
CA ASP A 151 10.75 12.07 13.95
C ASP A 151 12.28 12.23 13.86
N VAL A 152 12.76 12.81 12.77
CA VAL A 152 14.15 13.21 12.61
C VAL A 152 14.31 14.60 13.20
N THR A 153 14.25 14.70 14.54
CA THR A 153 14.73 15.91 15.23
C THR A 153 15.26 15.63 16.63
N GLU A 154 16.46 15.05 16.73
CA GLU A 154 17.39 15.37 17.82
C GLU A 154 18.82 15.50 17.24
N GLY A 155 19.37 16.71 17.26
CA GLY A 155 20.80 17.00 17.30
C GLY A 155 21.64 16.76 16.02
N GLU A 156 21.95 17.87 15.33
CA GLU A 156 23.04 18.14 14.36
C GLU A 156 24.37 17.34 14.49
N PRO A 157 25.34 17.45 13.54
CA PRO A 157 25.29 17.86 12.12
C PRO A 157 26.10 16.90 11.21
N ASN A 158 25.56 16.46 10.08
CA ASN A 158 26.39 16.01 8.95
C ASN A 158 25.60 16.16 7.65
N ARG A 159 25.56 17.40 7.17
CA ARG A 159 25.14 17.75 5.82
C ARG A 159 26.34 17.44 4.91
N PRO A 160 26.25 16.57 3.90
CA PRO A 160 27.18 16.66 2.80
C PRO A 160 26.86 17.97 2.06
N GLU A 161 27.80 18.92 2.09
CA GLU A 161 27.83 20.04 1.16
C GLU A 161 27.81 19.48 -0.26
N VAL A 162 26.76 19.80 -1.02
CA VAL A 162 26.82 19.72 -2.47
C VAL A 162 27.52 21.00 -2.89
N GLU A 163 28.83 20.90 -3.11
CA GLU A 163 29.62 21.99 -3.67
C GLU A 163 29.20 22.16 -5.13
N GLU A 164 28.40 23.20 -5.35
CA GLU A 164 27.98 23.70 -6.65
C GLU A 164 29.20 24.33 -7.34
N ASN A 165 29.95 23.53 -8.08
CA ASN A 165 31.02 24.07 -8.91
C ASN A 165 30.39 24.67 -10.18
N GLN A 166 29.91 25.91 -10.04
CA GLN A 166 29.55 26.75 -11.17
C GLN A 166 30.80 27.05 -12.00
N SER A 167 30.64 26.85 -13.30
CA SER A 167 31.58 27.25 -14.33
C SER A 167 31.72 28.79 -14.36
N GLN A 168 32.96 29.28 -14.28
CA GLN A 168 33.49 30.42 -15.04
C GLN A 168 35.01 30.51 -14.91
#